data_AF-A0A026WDL3-F1
#
_entry.id   AF-A0A026WDL3-F1
#
_cell.length_a   1.000
_cell.length_b   1.000
_cell.length_c   1.000
_cell.angle_alpha   90.00
_cell.angle_beta   90.00
_cell.angle_gamma   90.00
#
_symmetry.space_group_name_H-M   'P 1'
#
loop_
_entity.id
_entity.type
_entity.pdbx_description
1 polymer ?
#
loop_
_entity_poly.entity_id
_entity_poly.type
_entity_poly.pdbx_seq_one_letter_code
_entity_poly.pdbx_strand_id
1 'polypeptide(L)'
;MKPKSRCRITLIDLNYFDDPEDVRTMIADIKAIRINQTEMMQKFNSRLTMNNIPGCEKHEYDSYDYWECAMRMLMSAVFHLSGTCKIQEGTRLLSSI
;
A
#
# COMPACT_ATOMS: atom_id res chain seq x y z
N MET A 1 -19.93 35.15 -14.05
CA MET A 1 -19.94 33.91 -13.24
C MET A 1 -19.97 32.72 -14.18
N LYS A 2 -18.93 31.88 -14.22
CA LYS A 2 -18.93 30.68 -15.06
C LYS A 2 -19.89 29.63 -14.48
N PRO A 3 -20.71 28.95 -15.30
CA PRO A 3 -21.71 28.01 -14.82
C PRO A 3 -21.02 26.84 -14.11
N LYS A 4 -21.50 26.48 -12.91
CA LYS A 4 -21.07 25.27 -12.19
C LYS A 4 -21.61 24.06 -12.96
N SER A 5 -20.78 23.46 -13.80
CA SER A 5 -21.07 22.18 -14.44
C SER A 5 -21.21 21.11 -13.36
N ARG A 6 -22.45 20.69 -13.13
CA ARG A 6 -22.85 19.57 -12.27
C ARG A 6 -22.33 18.30 -12.94
N CYS A 7 -21.51 17.52 -12.24
CA CYS A 7 -20.68 16.40 -12.74
C CYS A 7 -19.31 16.82 -13.29
N ARG A 8 -18.36 17.09 -12.39
CA ARG A 8 -16.93 17.12 -12.69
C ARG A 8 -16.29 15.92 -11.97
N ILE A 9 -15.64 15.05 -12.72
CA ILE A 9 -14.80 13.99 -12.15
C ILE A 9 -13.56 14.67 -11.58
N THR A 10 -13.26 14.40 -10.31
CA THR A 10 -12.06 14.90 -9.64
C THR A 10 -10.94 13.89 -9.87
N LEU A 11 -9.78 14.35 -10.33
CA LEU A 11 -8.57 13.53 -10.37
C LEU A 11 -8.10 13.30 -8.93
N ILE A 12 -7.92 12.04 -8.57
CA ILE A 12 -7.33 11.64 -7.29
C ILE A 12 -6.01 10.97 -7.62
N ASP A 13 -4.91 11.60 -7.22
CA ASP A 13 -3.58 11.02 -7.27
C ASP A 13 -3.16 10.67 -5.84
N LEU A 14 -2.80 9.40 -5.63
CA LEU A 14 -2.49 8.85 -4.31
C LEU A 14 -1.00 8.68 -4.08
N ASN A 15 -0.18 8.78 -5.14
CA ASN A 15 1.27 8.57 -5.06
C ASN A 15 1.64 7.28 -4.31
N TYR A 16 0.92 6.18 -4.59
CA TYR A 16 1.19 4.90 -3.93
C TYR A 16 2.67 4.52 -4.09
N PHE A 17 3.32 4.22 -2.98
CA PHE A 17 4.73 3.80 -2.93
C PHE A 17 5.74 4.85 -3.41
N ASP A 18 5.38 6.14 -3.38
CA ASP A 18 6.34 7.23 -3.58
C ASP A 18 7.26 7.39 -2.35
N ASP A 19 6.73 7.19 -1.14
CA ASP A 19 7.56 7.05 0.07
C ASP A 19 8.15 5.63 0.14
N PRO A 20 9.49 5.47 0.17
CA PRO A 20 10.13 4.17 0.30
C PRO A 20 9.80 3.45 1.61
N GLU A 21 9.31 4.13 2.64
CA GLU A 21 8.83 3.51 3.88
C GLU A 21 7.54 2.70 3.65
N ASP A 22 6.66 3.11 2.72
CA ASP A 22 5.42 2.37 2.40
C ASP A 22 5.74 0.95 1.95
N VAL A 23 6.68 0.82 1.01
CA VAL A 23 7.14 -0.48 0.48
C VAL A 23 7.83 -1.28 1.56
N ARG A 24 8.72 -0.66 2.35
CA ARG A 24 9.47 -1.35 3.42
C ARG A 24 8.55 -1.90 4.50
N THR A 25 7.54 -1.12 4.91
CA THR A 25 6.55 -1.55 5.90
C THR A 25 5.72 -2.71 5.37
N MET A 26 5.21 -2.60 4.13
CA MET A 26 4.42 -3.67 3.53
C MET A 26 5.21 -4.97 3.37
N ILE A 27 6.49 -4.90 2.97
CA ILE A 27 7.36 -6.09 2.89
C ILE A 27 7.65 -6.67 4.28
N ALA A 28 7.79 -5.84 5.32
CA ALA A 28 7.95 -6.33 6.68
C ALA A 28 6.71 -7.14 7.14
N ASP A 29 5.51 -6.69 6.77
CA ASP A 29 4.24 -7.33 7.09
C ASP A 29 4.06 -8.70 6.40
N ILE A 30 4.77 -8.97 5.30
CA ILE A 30 4.76 -10.29 4.64
C ILE A 30 5.22 -11.40 5.59
N LYS A 31 6.05 -11.08 6.61
CA LYS A 31 6.40 -12.04 7.66
C LYS A 31 5.19 -12.54 8.44
N ALA A 32 4.13 -11.74 8.56
CA ALA A 32 2.89 -12.13 9.22
C ALA A 32 2.17 -13.27 8.48
N ILE A 33 2.42 -13.45 7.18
CA ILE A 33 1.87 -14.55 6.37
C ILE A 33 2.29 -15.92 6.93
N ARG A 34 3.40 -16.00 7.69
CA ARG A 34 3.83 -17.22 8.43
C ARG A 34 2.76 -17.76 9.37
N ILE A 35 1.69 -17.01 9.66
CA ILE A 35 0.49 -17.53 10.32
C ILE A 35 -0.06 -18.77 9.63
N ASN A 36 0.12 -18.91 8.31
CA ASN A 36 -0.27 -20.09 7.55
C ASN A 36 0.45 -21.38 8.01
N GLN A 37 1.65 -21.29 8.59
CA GLN A 37 2.46 -22.40 9.09
C GLN A 37 2.07 -22.83 10.51
N THR A 38 1.18 -22.11 11.18
CA THR A 38 0.71 -22.49 12.52
C THR A 38 -0.02 -23.84 12.48
N GLU A 39 0.05 -24.60 13.59
CA GLU A 39 -0.60 -25.92 13.70
C GLU A 39 -2.10 -25.85 13.35
N MET A 40 -2.78 -24.78 13.76
CA MET A 40 -4.20 -24.60 13.50
C MET A 40 -4.49 -24.40 12.02
N MET A 41 -3.69 -23.60 11.32
CA MET A 41 -3.87 -23.35 9.89
C MET A 41 -3.46 -24.57 9.05
N GLN A 42 -2.49 -25.36 9.51
CA GLN A 42 -2.07 -26.60 8.85
C GLN A 42 -3.15 -27.69 8.90
N LYS A 43 -4.04 -27.71 9.90
CA LYS A 43 -5.22 -28.61 9.92
C LYS A 43 -6.15 -28.42 8.72
N PHE A 44 -6.09 -27.25 8.07
CA PHE A 44 -6.85 -26.93 6.85
C PHE A 44 -6.01 -27.05 5.57
N ASN A 45 -4.82 -27.63 5.62
CA ASN A 45 -3.87 -27.71 4.49
C ASN A 45 -3.53 -26.33 3.90
N SER A 46 -3.36 -25.33 4.76
CA SER A 46 -3.00 -23.97 4.34
C SER A 46 -1.65 -23.95 3.63
N ARG A 47 -1.62 -23.35 2.44
CA ARG A 47 -0.43 -23.21 1.59
C ARG A 47 -0.45 -21.86 0.87
N LEU A 48 0.73 -21.27 0.66
CA LEU A 48 0.86 -20.08 -0.17
C LEU A 48 0.86 -20.47 -1.64
N THR A 49 -0.01 -19.83 -2.42
CA THR A 49 -0.14 -20.07 -3.87
C THR A 49 0.60 -19.04 -4.71
N MET A 50 1.21 -18.02 -4.09
CA MET A 50 1.80 -16.87 -4.78
C MET A 50 3.29 -17.09 -5.12
N ASN A 51 3.61 -18.16 -5.84
CA ASN A 51 4.96 -18.35 -6.37
C ASN A 51 5.19 -17.69 -7.73
N ASN A 52 4.11 -17.35 -8.46
CA ASN A 52 4.20 -16.85 -9.85
C ASN A 52 3.37 -15.58 -10.04
N ILE A 53 3.80 -14.47 -9.45
CA ILE A 53 3.18 -13.17 -9.73
C ILE A 53 3.63 -12.70 -11.12
N PRO A 54 2.70 -12.43 -12.06
CA PRO A 54 3.07 -11.98 -13.40
C PRO A 54 3.90 -10.70 -13.38
N GLY A 55 5.05 -10.70 -14.05
CA GLY A 55 5.99 -9.57 -14.11
C GLY A 55 7.10 -9.60 -13.06
N CYS A 56 7.05 -10.51 -12.10
CA CYS A 56 8.04 -10.64 -11.02
C CYS A 56 8.91 -11.91 -11.13
N GLU A 57 8.81 -12.66 -12.23
CA GLU A 57 9.45 -13.96 -12.42
C GLU A 57 10.98 -13.90 -12.46
N LYS A 58 11.55 -12.71 -12.70
CA LYS A 58 13.00 -12.48 -12.72
C LYS A 58 13.63 -12.43 -11.32
N HIS A 59 12.82 -12.30 -10.27
CA HIS A 59 13.29 -12.19 -8.90
C HIS A 59 13.21 -13.55 -8.20
N GLU A 60 14.17 -13.83 -7.32
CA GLU A 60 14.16 -15.04 -6.51
C GLU A 60 12.93 -15.04 -5.58
N TYR A 61 12.17 -16.13 -5.57
CA TYR A 61 11.00 -16.24 -4.70
C TYR A 61 11.37 -16.02 -3.23
N ASP A 62 10.51 -15.30 -2.51
CA ASP A 62 10.71 -14.91 -1.10
C ASP A 62 11.90 -13.96 -0.85
N SER A 63 12.46 -13.36 -1.90
CA SER A 63 13.43 -12.26 -1.78
C SER A 63 12.76 -10.90 -1.59
N TYR A 64 13.53 -9.92 -1.12
CA TYR A 64 13.06 -8.54 -1.02
C TYR A 64 12.58 -8.01 -2.38
N ASP A 65 13.37 -8.22 -3.44
CA ASP A 65 13.05 -7.71 -4.78
C ASP A 65 11.79 -8.36 -5.36
N TYR A 66 11.59 -9.66 -5.08
CA TYR A 66 10.35 -10.35 -5.47
C TYR A 66 9.14 -9.71 -4.80
N TRP A 67 9.23 -9.47 -3.49
CA TRP A 67 8.14 -8.86 -2.74
C TRP A 67 7.91 -7.39 -3.07
N GLU A 68 8.95 -6.62 -3.37
CA GLU A 68 8.80 -5.25 -3.87
C GLU A 68 8.05 -5.24 -5.22
N CYS A 69 8.46 -6.09 -6.16
CA CYS A 69 7.76 -6.24 -7.43
C CYS A 69 6.30 -6.67 -7.21
N ALA A 70 6.08 -7.68 -6.36
CA ALA A 70 4.77 -8.19 -6.01
C ALA A 70 3.84 -7.10 -5.46
N MET A 71 4.32 -6.26 -4.55
CA MET A 71 3.53 -5.17 -3.96
C MET A 71 3.10 -4.17 -5.03
N ARG A 72 3.97 -3.82 -5.97
CA ARG A 72 3.63 -2.89 -7.06
C ARG A 72 2.62 -3.49 -8.05
N MET A 73 2.66 -4.79 -8.28
CA MET A 73 1.75 -5.48 -9.20
C MET A 73 0.40 -5.82 -8.58
N LEU A 74 0.35 -6.11 -7.28
CA LEU A 74 -0.86 -6.58 -6.59
C LEU A 74 -1.55 -5.52 -5.73
N MET A 75 -0.97 -4.32 -5.59
CA MET A 75 -1.56 -3.26 -4.79
C MET A 75 -2.99 -2.95 -5.24
N SER A 76 -3.87 -2.82 -4.24
CA SER A 76 -5.26 -2.42 -4.42
C SER A 76 -5.68 -1.49 -3.29
N ALA A 77 -6.50 -0.50 -3.62
CA ALA A 77 -7.01 0.45 -2.65
C ALA A 77 -7.95 -0.23 -1.64
N VAL A 78 -7.73 0.02 -0.35
CA VAL A 78 -8.61 -0.46 0.74
C VAL A 78 -9.77 0.53 1.01
N PHE A 79 -9.91 1.58 0.19
CA PHE A 79 -10.99 2.59 0.27
C PHE A 79 -11.09 3.40 1.58
N HIS A 80 -10.04 3.42 2.41
CA HIS A 80 -9.95 4.29 3.61
C HIS A 80 -9.25 5.63 3.33
N LEU A 81 -9.56 6.28 2.21
CA LEU A 81 -8.92 7.55 1.82
C LEU A 81 -9.32 8.68 2.78
N SER A 82 -8.34 9.43 3.29
CA SER A 82 -8.56 10.57 4.18
C SER A 82 -7.51 11.67 3.93
N GLY A 83 -7.56 12.76 4.70
CA GLY A 83 -6.52 13.81 4.65
C GLY A 83 -6.68 14.88 3.57
N THR A 84 -7.73 14.81 2.74
CA THR A 84 -7.99 15.81 1.68
C THR A 84 -8.31 17.21 2.21
N CYS A 85 -8.75 17.32 3.47
CA CYS A 85 -8.94 18.58 4.19
C CYS A 85 -8.47 18.38 5.64
N LYS A 86 -7.16 18.28 5.83
CA LYS A 86 -6.55 18.08 7.14
C LYS A 86 -6.87 19.25 8.07
N ILE A 87 -7.42 18.97 9.25
CA ILE A 87 -7.54 19.95 10.33
C ILE A 87 -6.17 20.01 11.03
N GLN A 88 -5.44 21.09 10.80
CA GLN A 88 -4.16 21.35 11.43
C GLN A 88 -4.28 22.61 12.29
N GLU A 89 -3.60 22.63 13.44
CA GLU A 89 -3.53 23.82 14.27
C GLU A 89 -2.86 24.95 13.48
N GLY A 90 -3.48 26.13 13.49
CA GLY A 90 -2.96 27.31 12.80
C GLY A 90 -1.75 27.87 13.54
N THR A 91 -0.60 27.22 13.42
CA THR A 91 0.66 27.83 13.85
C THR A 91 0.96 28.99 12.90
N ARG A 92 0.47 30.19 13.25
CA ARG A 92 1.08 31.42 12.74
C ARG A 92 2.56 31.33 13.07
N LEU A 93 3.41 31.45 12.06
CA LEU A 93 4.82 31.72 12.25
C LEU A 93 4.97 32.94 13.17
N LEU A 94 5.19 32.70 14.45
CA LEU A 94 5.86 33.61 15.37
C LEU A 94 7.21 32.99 15.74
N SER A 95 7.98 32.59 14.73
CA SER A 95 9.45 32.54 14.83
C SER A 95 9.98 33.90 14.37
N SER A 96 9.72 34.91 15.20
CA SER A 96 10.40 36.20 15.20
C SER A 96 10.49 36.63 16.66
N ILE A 97 11.36 35.95 17.39
CA ILE A 97 12.22 36.40 18.50
C ILE A 97 13.35 35.38 18.56
#